data_AF-A0A0L8H416-F1
#
_entry.id   AF-A0A0L8H416-F1
#
_cell.length_a   1.000
_cell.length_b   1.000
_cell.length_c   1.000
_cell.angle_alpha   90.00
_cell.angle_beta   90.00
_cell.angle_gamma   90.00
#
_symmetry.space_group_name_H-M   'P 1'
#
loop_
_entity.id
_entity.type
_entity.pdbx_description
1 polymer ?
#
loop_
_entity_poly.entity_id
_entity_poly.type
_entity_poly.pdbx_seq_one_letter_code
_entity_poly.pdbx_strand_id
1 'polypeptide(L)' 'VIWTNQRHTLLTMRDRRITDDVRIMVVRDHPGEWNLHIRDVEPSDQGQFNCQINTVPVKINKVNLFVLGEYYENDIFSI' A
#
# COMPACT_ATOMS: atom_id res chain seq x y z
N VAL A 1 -11.25 2.56 3.42
CA VAL A 1 -10.34 1.42 3.20
C VAL A 1 -9.19 1.51 4.18
N ILE A 2 -8.66 0.36 4.61
CA ILE A 2 -7.47 0.26 5.46
C ILE A 2 -6.40 -0.48 4.68
N TRP A 3 -5.17 0.01 4.70
CA TRP A 3 -4.01 -0.72 4.19
C TRP A 3 -3.13 -1.21 5.34
N THR A 4 -2.72 -2.46 5.28
CA THR A 4 -1.75 -3.05 6.20
C THR A 4 -0.65 -3.77 5.44
N ASN A 5 0.58 -3.76 5.94
CA ASN A 5 1.68 -4.56 5.38
C ASN A 5 1.60 -6.04 5.81
N GLN A 6 2.61 -6.81 5.40
CA GLN A 6 2.76 -8.24 5.71
C GLN A 6 2.86 -8.56 7.20
N ARG A 7 3.24 -7.58 8.04
CA ARG A 7 3.31 -7.72 9.50
C ARG A 7 2.03 -7.24 10.19
N HIS A 8 0.94 -7.05 9.44
CA HIS A 8 -0.31 -6.47 9.92
C HIS A 8 -0.15 -5.07 10.53
N THR A 9 0.92 -4.34 10.20
CA THR A 9 1.10 -2.96 10.63
C THR A 9 0.18 -2.06 9.81
N LEU A 10 -0.53 -1.17 10.50
CA LEU A 10 -1.44 -0.20 9.89
C LEU A 10 -0.65 0.87 9.13
N LEU A 11 -0.84 0.95 7.81
CA LEU A 11 -0.17 1.92 6.96
C LEU A 11 -1.04 3.16 6.74
N THR A 12 -2.28 2.95 6.33
CA THR A 12 -3.22 4.03 6.02
C THR A 12 -4.63 3.68 6.48
N MET A 13 -5.40 4.72 6.79
CA MET A 13 -6.83 4.62 7.09
C MET A 13 -7.56 5.70 6.30
N ARG A 14 -8.37 5.25 5.33
CA ARG A 14 -8.97 6.13 4.32
C ARG A 14 -7.88 6.98 3.68
N ASP A 15 -8.06 8.29 3.62
CA ASP A 15 -7.13 9.23 2.96
C ASP A 15 -5.97 9.65 3.87
N ARG A 16 -5.82 9.03 5.05
CA ARG A 16 -4.81 9.42 6.04
C ARG A 16 -3.70 8.37 6.13
N ARG A 17 -2.44 8.82 6.03
CA ARG A 17 -1.27 8.03 6.42
C ARG A 17 -1.23 7.90 7.95
N ILE A 18 -1.03 6.67 8.44
CA ILE A 18 -0.89 6.34 9.86
C ILE A 18 0.54 5.93 10.19
N THR A 19 1.24 5.27 9.26
CA THR A 19 2.66 4.96 9.38
C THR A 19 3.53 6.22 9.36
N ASP A 20 4.69 6.15 10.02
CA ASP A 20 5.71 7.20 9.99
C ASP A 20 6.53 7.20 8.68
N ASP A 21 6.41 6.16 7.86
CA ASP A 21 7.07 6.10 6.56
C ASP A 21 6.47 7.13 5.58
N VAL A 22 7.21 8.20 5.33
CA VAL A 22 6.82 9.34 4.49
C VAL A 22 6.71 9.00 3.00
N ARG A 23 7.20 7.82 2.58
CA ARG A 23 7.08 7.33 1.19
C ARG A 23 5.68 6.81 0.90
N ILE A 24 4.90 6.47 1.94
CA ILE A 24 3.54 5.94 1.82
C ILE A 24 2.51 7.04 1.59
N MET A 25 1.70 6.88 0.55
CA MET A 25 0.60 7.78 0.21
C MET A 25 -0.64 6.99 -0.24
N VAL A 26 -1.80 7.64 -0.17
CA VAL A 26 -3.05 7.12 -0.74
C VAL A 26 -3.39 7.94 -1.96
N VAL A 27 -3.60 7.28 -3.08
CA VAL A 27 -3.99 7.91 -4.36
C VAL A 27 -5.40 7.47 -4.75
N ARG A 28 -6.16 8.42 -5.29
CA ARG A 28 -7.58 8.23 -5.65
C ARG A 28 -7.84 8.84 -7.02
N ASP A 29 -7.48 8.10 -8.07
CA ASP A 29 -7.68 8.56 -9.45
C ASP A 29 -9.18 8.61 -9.81
N HIS A 30 -9.97 7.65 -9.31
CA HIS A 30 -11.42 7.64 -9.45
C HIS A 30 -12.20 7.54 -8.13
N PRO A 31 -13.47 7.96 -8.10
CA PRO A 31 -14.37 7.67 -6.99
C PRO A 31 -14.45 6.17 -6.69
N GLY A 32 -14.21 5.78 -5.44
CA GLY A 32 -14.22 4.37 -5.02
C GLY A 32 -12.87 3.67 -5.06
N GLU A 33 -11.85 4.26 -5.69
CA GLU A 33 -10.48 3.73 -5.67
C GLU A 33 -9.73 4.17 -4.41
N TRP A 34 -8.84 3.29 -3.94
CA TRP A 34 -8.05 3.45 -2.73
C TRP A 34 -6.68 2.80 -2.94
N ASN A 35 -5.87 3.38 -3.82
CA ASN A 35 -4.58 2.83 -4.20
C ASN A 35 -3.54 3.20 -3.15
N LEU A 36 -2.70 2.23 -2.77
CA LEU A 36 -1.54 2.48 -1.92
C LEU A 36 -0.35 2.77 -2.81
N HIS A 37 0.28 3.91 -2.59
CA HIS A 37 1.43 4.35 -3.36
C HIS A 37 2.66 4.37 -2.47
N ILE A 38 3.74 3.74 -2.92
CA ILE A 38 5.05 3.74 -2.27
C ILE A 38 6.04 4.42 -3.22
N ARG A 39 6.65 5.53 -2.76
CA ARG A 39 7.75 6.21 -3.48
C ARG A 39 9.09 5.57 -3.12
N ASP A 40 10.06 5.71 -4.03
CA ASP A 40 11.44 5.27 -3.80
C ASP A 40 11.48 3.83 -3.27
N VAL A 41 10.83 2.94 -4.02
CA VAL A 41 10.62 1.54 -3.60
C VAL A 41 11.95 0.83 -3.48
N GLU A 42 12.15 0.18 -2.34
CA GLU A 42 13.34 -0.59 -2.03
C GLU A 42 13.05 -2.09 -2.04
N PRO A 43 14.05 -2.96 -2.25
CA PRO A 43 13.88 -4.40 -2.14
C PRO A 43 13.29 -4.86 -0.80
N SER A 44 13.47 -4.06 0.26
CA SER A 44 12.93 -4.28 1.60
C SER A 44 11.40 -4.10 1.68
N ASP A 45 10.80 -3.34 0.76
CA ASP A 45 9.36 -3.10 0.68
C ASP A 45 8.60 -4.29 0.07
N GLN A 46 9.31 -5.19 -0.62
CA GLN A 46 8.74 -6.39 -1.20
C GLN A 46 7.96 -7.20 -0.16
N GLY A 47 6.73 -7.56 -0.50
CA GLY A 47 5.87 -8.33 0.39
C GLY A 47 4.39 -8.25 0.05
N GLN A 48 3.57 -8.85 0.91
CA GLN A 48 2.12 -8.81 0.78
C GLN A 48 1.54 -7.60 1.53
N PHE A 49 0.62 -6.91 0.89
CA PHE A 49 -0.18 -5.83 1.44
C PHE A 49 -1.65 -6.24 1.40
N ASN A 50 -2.40 -5.84 2.43
CA ASN A 50 -3.83 -6.10 2.52
C ASN A 50 -4.59 -4.79 2.44
N CYS A 51 -5.51 -4.70 1.48
CA CYS A 51 -6.54 -3.68 1.39
C CYS A 51 -7.82 -4.21 2.03
N GLN A 52 -8.31 -3.53 3.07
CA GLN A 52 -9.40 -4.01 3.92
C GLN A 52 -10.57 -3.02 3.97
N ILE A 53 -11.78 -3.57 4.04
CA ILE A 53 -13.02 -2.85 4.30
C ILE A 53 -13.66 -3.45 5.56
N ASN A 54 -13.89 -2.59 6.56
CA ASN A 54 -14.48 -2.95 7.86
C ASN A 54 -16.00 -3.20 7.74
N THR A 55 -16.40 -4.12 6.87
CA THR A 55 -17.75 -4.70 6.84
C THR A 55 -17.83 -5.89 7.78
N VAL A 56 -19.03 -6.46 7.94
CA VAL A 56 -19.24 -7.74 8.63
C VAL A 56 -19.79 -8.73 7.60
N PRO A 57 -19.04 -9.77 7.19
CA PRO A 57 -17.64 -10.03 7.51
C PRO A 57 -16.68 -9.02 6.87
N VAL A 58 -15.46 -8.92 7.40
CA VAL A 58 -14.42 -8.04 6.84
C VAL A 58 -14.07 -8.52 5.45
N LYS A 59 -14.04 -7.60 4.49
CA LYS A 59 -13.58 -7.87 3.13
C LYS A 59 -12.10 -7.51 3.03
N ILE A 60 -11.28 -8.44 2.54
CA ILE A 60 -9.84 -8.29 2.41
C ILE A 60 -9.44 -8.62 0.97
N ASN A 61 -8.75 -7.69 0.32
CA ASN A 61 -8.02 -7.93 -0.92
C ASN A 61 -6.53 -7.97 -0.62
N LYS A 62 -5.82 -8.96 -1.17
CA LYS A 62 -4.38 -9.17 -0.94
C LYS A 62 -3.62 -8.83 -2.21
N VAL A 63 -2.58 -8.03 -2.08
CA VAL A 63 -1.73 -7.65 -3.21
C VAL A 63 -0.28 -7.92 -2.86
N ASN A 64 0.47 -8.51 -3.79
CA ASN A 64 1.89 -8.78 -3.61
C ASN A 64 2.69 -7.74 -4.40
N LEU A 65 3.55 -7.00 -3.72
CA LEU A 65 4.56 -6.14 -4.34
C LEU A 65 5.80 -6.98 -4.62
N PHE A 66 6.25 -7.01 -5.87
CA PHE A 66 7.52 -7.59 -6.26
C PHE A 66 8.45 -6.49 -6.75
N VAL A 67 9.64 -6.41 -6.16
CA VAL A 67 10.62 -5.37 -6.50
C VAL A 67 11.69 -6.03 -7.38
N LEU A 68 11.74 -5.62 -8.65
CA LEU A 68 12.71 -6.11 -9.62
C LEU A 68 14.03 -5.34 -9.41
N GLY A 69 15.14 -6.05 -9.19
CA GLY A 69 16.40 -5.45 -8.71
C GLY A 69 17.10 -4.44 -9.66
N GLU A 70 17.75 -3.47 -9.01
CA GLU A 70 18.89 -2.60 -9.39
C GLU A 70 18.97 -1.88 -10.76
N TYR A 71 17.88 -1.67 -11.50
CA TYR A 71 17.97 -0.87 -12.75
C TYR A 71 16.91 0.23 -12.96
N TYR A 72 16.06 0.53 -11.99
CA TYR A 72 15.05 1.58 -12.14
C TYR A 72 15.13 2.61 -11.00
N GLU A 73 15.87 3.69 -11.26
CA GLU A 73 15.89 4.91 -10.47
C GLU A 73 14.50 5.58 -10.51
N ASN A 74 13.87 5.77 -9.35
CA ASN A 74 12.64 6.56 -9.13
C ASN A 74 11.28 5.89 -9.45
N ASP A 75 11.14 4.58 -9.31
CA ASP A 75 9.84 3.94 -9.53
C ASP A 75 8.85 4.23 -8.40
N ILE A 76 7.71 4.74 -8.82
CA ILE A 76 6.48 4.87 -8.08
C ILE A 76 5.68 3.59 -8.32
N PHE A 77 5.40 2.83 -7.25
CA PHE A 77 4.49 1.68 -7.34
C PHE A 77 3.16 2.03 -6.70
N SER A 78 2.10 1.90 -7.51
CA SER A 78 0.72 1.98 -7.08
C SER A 78 0.13 0.58 -7.02
N ILE A 79 -0.41 0.22 -5.86
CA ILE A 79 -0.91 -1.10 -5.51
C ILE A 79 -2.41 -1.03 -5.15
#